data_AF-A0AAD6TSG2-F1
#
_entry.id   AF-A0AAD6TSG2-F1
#
_cell.length_a   1.000
_cell.length_b   1.000
_cell.length_c   1.000
_cell.angle_alpha   90.00
_cell.angle_beta   90.00
_cell.angle_gamma   90.00
#
_symmetry.space_group_name_H-M   'P 1'
#
loop_
_entity.id
_entity.type
_entity.pdbx_description
1 polymer ?
#
loop_
_entity_poly.entity_id
_entity_poly.type
_entity_poly.pdbx_seq_one_letter_code
_entity_poly.pdbx_strand_id
1 'polypeptide(L)'
;MSRSVIRRPCVSDCSSTILSRLSMRLDVISGNLTNYAVILKGALSLIRQIPSEILAEIFLRCRDNDLEDKYYYYTSNPRVAPMLLSQVSHRWRQVSHGTPRLWDHFHLTDPVVNHSIMEHILQRC
;
A
#
# COMPACT_ATOMS: atom_id res chain seq x y z
N MET A 1 -23.39 5.14 72.23
CA MET A 1 -23.32 6.31 71.31
C MET A 1 -22.49 5.91 70.10
N SER A 2 -22.98 6.27 68.91
CA SER A 2 -22.84 5.57 67.64
C SER A 2 -21.42 5.54 67.04
N ARG A 3 -20.99 4.38 66.54
CA ARG A 3 -19.80 4.23 65.69
C ARG A 3 -20.17 4.58 64.25
N SER A 4 -19.46 5.55 63.67
CA SER A 4 -19.54 5.94 62.27
C SER A 4 -18.88 4.87 61.39
N VAL A 5 -19.70 4.21 60.57
CA VAL A 5 -19.23 3.30 59.51
C VAL A 5 -18.75 4.14 58.34
N ILE A 6 -17.43 4.25 58.20
CA ILE A 6 -16.78 4.80 57.01
C ILE A 6 -17.04 3.82 55.86
N ARG A 7 -18.01 4.13 55.00
CA ARG A 7 -18.24 3.36 53.76
C ARG A 7 -17.06 3.61 52.82
N ARG A 8 -16.39 2.53 52.40
CA ARG A 8 -15.38 2.57 51.33
C ARG A 8 -16.08 2.93 50.00
N PRO A 9 -15.49 3.74 49.12
CA PRO A 9 -16.04 3.97 47.78
C PRO A 9 -16.04 2.65 46.99
N CYS A 10 -17.16 2.33 46.34
CA CYS A 10 -17.32 1.14 45.51
C CYS A 10 -16.39 1.19 44.29
N VAL A 11 -15.60 0.14 44.09
CA VAL A 11 -14.64 -0.04 42.96
C VAL A 11 -15.35 -0.20 41.59
N SER A 12 -16.68 -0.32 41.55
CA SER A 12 -17.47 -0.60 40.35
C SER A 12 -17.58 0.57 39.35
N ASP A 13 -17.50 1.82 39.80
CA ASP A 13 -17.66 3.00 38.91
C ASP A 13 -16.40 3.34 38.09
N CYS A 14 -15.22 2.94 38.55
CA CYS A 14 -13.99 3.16 37.79
C CYS A 14 -13.91 2.23 36.56
N SER A 15 -14.40 1.00 36.70
CA SER A 15 -14.36 0.02 35.61
C SER A 15 -15.31 0.37 34.47
N SER A 16 -16.53 0.84 34.78
CA SER A 16 -17.49 1.32 33.78
C SER A 16 -17.00 2.56 33.03
N THR A 17 -16.32 3.47 33.73
CA THR A 17 -15.73 4.68 33.14
C THR A 17 -14.54 4.39 32.23
N ILE A 18 -13.73 3.37 32.55
CA ILE A 18 -12.62 2.95 31.68
C ILE A 18 -13.16 2.27 30.42
N LEU A 19 -14.15 1.39 30.57
CA LEU A 19 -14.76 0.68 29.44
C LEU A 19 -15.47 1.63 28.48
N SER A 20 -16.20 2.65 28.98
CA SER A 20 -16.84 3.66 28.12
C SER A 20 -15.82 4.48 27.34
N ARG A 21 -14.70 4.87 27.96
CA ARG A 21 -13.61 5.57 27.27
C ARG A 21 -12.93 4.70 26.21
N LEU A 22 -12.77 3.40 26.46
CA LEU A 22 -12.20 2.46 25.49
C LEU A 22 -13.15 2.20 24.32
N SER A 23 -14.45 2.02 24.58
CA SER A 23 -15.46 1.90 23.52
C SER A 23 -15.48 3.17 22.66
N MET A 24 -15.50 4.35 23.28
CA MET A 24 -15.48 5.61 22.55
C MET A 24 -14.25 5.75 21.65
N ARG A 25 -13.07 5.32 22.12
CA ARG A 25 -11.86 5.32 21.28
C ARG A 25 -11.94 4.31 20.13
N LEU A 26 -12.52 3.13 20.36
CA LEU A 26 -12.74 2.14 19.31
C LEU A 26 -13.74 2.64 18.26
N ASP A 27 -14.81 3.29 18.69
CA ASP A 27 -15.82 3.88 17.79
C ASP A 27 -15.22 5.00 16.95
N VAL A 28 -14.37 5.84 17.54
CA VAL A 28 -13.64 6.89 16.82
C VAL A 28 -12.66 6.29 15.80
N ILE A 29 -11.89 5.25 16.19
CA ILE A 29 -10.96 4.59 15.26
C ILE A 29 -11.72 3.90 14.12
N SER A 30 -12.82 3.24 14.43
CA SER A 30 -13.72 2.63 13.44
C SER A 30 -14.28 3.68 12.48
N GLY A 31 -14.78 4.81 13.01
CA GLY A 31 -15.27 5.93 12.22
C GLY A 31 -14.20 6.55 11.31
N ASN A 32 -12.95 6.62 11.76
CA ASN A 32 -11.85 7.09 10.91
C ASN A 32 -11.55 6.12 9.78
N LEU A 33 -11.50 4.81 10.06
CA LEU A 33 -11.28 3.77 9.05
C LEU A 33 -12.39 3.79 7.98
N THR A 34 -13.65 3.95 8.38
CA THR A 34 -14.76 4.05 7.43
C THR A 34 -14.66 5.32 6.58
N ASN A 35 -14.30 6.47 7.16
CA ASN A 35 -14.05 7.70 6.41
C ASN A 35 -12.95 7.54 5.36
N TYR A 36 -11.81 6.94 5.73
CA TYR A 36 -10.74 6.64 4.76
C TYR A 36 -11.23 5.71 3.64
N ALA A 37 -12.00 4.67 3.98
CA ALA A 37 -12.55 3.77 2.98
C ALA A 37 -13.49 4.48 1.99
N VAL A 38 -14.30 5.43 2.46
CA VAL A 38 -15.19 6.24 1.59
C VAL A 38 -14.38 7.12 0.64
N ILE A 39 -13.36 7.81 1.15
CA ILE A 39 -12.48 8.67 0.34
C ILE A 39 -11.78 7.84 -0.74
N LEU A 40 -11.21 6.69 -0.36
CA LEU A 40 -10.53 5.78 -1.28
C LEU A 40 -11.50 5.24 -2.34
N LYS A 41 -12.73 4.86 -1.96
CA LYS A 41 -13.76 4.45 -2.93
C LYS A 41 -14.09 5.56 -3.92
N GLY A 42 -14.18 6.81 -3.46
CA GLY A 42 -14.36 7.99 -4.31
C GLY A 42 -13.22 8.17 -5.31
N ALA A 43 -11.97 8.13 -4.85
CA ALA A 43 -10.80 8.24 -5.72
C ALA A 43 -10.73 7.09 -6.75
N LEU A 44 -11.01 5.86 -6.32
CA LEU A 44 -11.06 4.70 -7.22
C LEU A 44 -12.17 4.83 -8.27
N SER A 45 -13.28 5.50 -7.97
CA SER A 45 -14.34 5.72 -8.94
C SER A 45 -13.87 6.59 -10.11
N LEU A 46 -13.08 7.63 -9.83
CA LEU A 46 -12.50 8.51 -10.85
C LEU A 46 -11.50 7.75 -11.74
N ILE A 47 -10.61 6.97 -11.12
CA ILE A 47 -9.62 6.15 -11.85
C ILE A 47 -10.31 5.16 -12.79
N ARG A 48 -11.46 4.60 -12.39
CA ARG A 48 -12.24 3.68 -13.25
C ARG A 48 -12.87 4.35 -14.46
N GLN A 49 -13.07 5.67 -14.46
CA GLN A 49 -13.65 6.42 -15.57
C GLN A 49 -12.61 6.89 -16.60
N ILE A 50 -11.31 6.94 -16.23
CA ILE A 50 -10.23 7.32 -17.15
C ILE A 50 -10.20 6.35 -18.33
N PRO A 51 -10.07 6.78 -19.60
CA PRO A 51 -9.90 5.88 -20.75
C PRO A 51 -8.65 5.00 -20.69
N SER A 52 -8.62 3.90 -21.46
CA SER A 52 -7.46 2.99 -21.51
C SER A 52 -6.17 3.66 -21.98
N GLU A 53 -6.29 4.58 -22.93
CA GLU A 53 -5.18 5.26 -23.60
C GLU A 53 -4.47 6.21 -22.63
N ILE A 54 -5.27 6.96 -21.87
CA ILE A 54 -4.75 7.86 -20.83
C ILE A 54 -4.13 7.07 -19.69
N LEU A 55 -4.75 5.94 -19.30
CA LEU A 55 -4.20 5.07 -18.28
C LEU A 55 -2.86 4.45 -18.73
N ALA A 56 -2.74 4.05 -19.99
CA ALA A 56 -1.49 3.57 -20.58
C ALA A 56 -0.39 4.64 -20.59
N GLU A 57 -0.72 5.90 -20.94
CA GLU A 57 0.23 7.01 -20.89
C GLU A 57 0.71 7.27 -19.45
N ILE A 58 -0.19 7.25 -18.47
CA ILE A 58 0.19 7.33 -17.05
C ILE A 58 1.18 6.23 -16.68
N PHE A 59 0.94 4.98 -17.11
CA PHE A 59 1.83 3.86 -16.82
C PHE A 59 3.22 4.06 -17.42
N LEU A 60 3.31 4.59 -18.64
CA LEU A 60 4.59 4.92 -19.28
C LEU A 60 5.35 6.00 -18.50
N ARG A 61 4.66 7.04 -18.02
CA ARG A 61 5.30 8.07 -17.18
C ARG A 61 5.73 7.54 -15.82
N CYS A 62 4.95 6.64 -15.20
CA CYS A 62 5.35 6.00 -13.95
C CYS A 62 6.63 5.19 -14.14
N ARG A 63 6.70 4.42 -15.24
CA ARG A 63 7.92 3.70 -15.60
C ARG A 63 9.10 4.66 -15.74
N ASP A 64 8.98 5.71 -16.55
CA ASP A 64 10.10 6.60 -16.86
C ASP A 64 10.65 7.35 -15.63
N ASN A 65 9.81 7.61 -14.62
CA ASN A 65 10.29 8.16 -13.32
C ASN A 65 11.04 7.12 -12.49
N ASP A 66 10.62 5.85 -12.51
CA ASP A 66 11.35 4.75 -11.84
C ASP A 66 12.71 4.47 -12.52
N LEU A 67 12.91 4.93 -13.77
CA LEU A 67 14.17 4.77 -14.52
C LEU A 67 15.29 5.72 -14.08
N GLU A 68 15.01 6.77 -13.30
CA GLU A 68 16.07 7.63 -12.74
C GLU A 68 17.00 6.83 -11.83
N ASP A 69 16.47 5.83 -11.12
CA ASP A 69 17.26 4.77 -10.51
C ASP A 69 17.61 3.71 -11.56
N LYS A 70 18.58 4.05 -12.42
CA LYS A 70 19.14 3.29 -13.57
C LYS A 70 19.46 1.79 -13.36
N TYR A 71 19.32 1.27 -12.15
CA TYR A 71 19.62 -0.10 -11.75
C TYR A 71 18.39 -0.96 -11.46
N TYR A 72 17.16 -0.41 -11.51
CA TYR A 72 15.92 -1.16 -11.19
C TYR A 72 15.21 -1.76 -12.40
N TYR A 73 15.93 -2.11 -13.47
CA TYR A 73 15.39 -2.88 -14.59
C TYR A 73 15.08 -4.34 -14.25
N TYR A 74 14.85 -4.67 -12.98
CA TYR A 74 14.41 -5.98 -12.53
C TYR A 74 12.92 -6.11 -12.79
N THR A 75 12.54 -6.38 -14.03
CA THR A 75 11.17 -6.78 -14.43
C THR A 75 10.68 -8.02 -13.66
N SER A 76 11.56 -8.77 -13.02
CA SER A 76 11.21 -9.85 -12.10
C SER A 76 10.80 -9.37 -10.71
N ASN A 77 11.01 -8.10 -10.36
CA ASN A 77 10.59 -7.56 -9.07
C ASN A 77 9.10 -7.21 -9.12
N PRO A 78 8.24 -7.89 -8.33
CA PRO A 78 6.80 -7.60 -8.33
C PRO A 78 6.47 -6.20 -7.79
N ARG A 79 7.44 -5.47 -7.23
CA ARG A 79 7.28 -4.14 -6.66
C ARG A 79 7.62 -3.00 -7.62
N VAL A 80 8.09 -3.28 -8.84
CA VAL A 80 8.48 -2.26 -9.83
C VAL A 80 7.52 -2.29 -11.02
N ALA A 81 7.29 -1.16 -11.68
CA ALA A 81 6.58 -1.14 -12.95
C ALA A 81 7.36 -1.97 -14.00
N PRO A 82 6.71 -2.75 -14.87
CA PRO A 82 5.26 -2.88 -15.04
C PRO A 82 4.54 -3.88 -14.14
N MET A 83 5.27 -4.73 -13.41
CA MET A 83 4.70 -5.78 -12.57
C MET A 83 3.75 -5.23 -11.51
N LEU A 84 4.13 -4.14 -10.85
CA LEU A 84 3.31 -3.50 -9.81
C LEU A 84 1.94 -3.06 -10.36
N LEU A 85 1.93 -2.42 -11.52
CA LEU A 85 0.72 -1.87 -12.14
C LEU A 85 -0.27 -2.98 -12.55
N SER A 86 0.25 -4.13 -12.97
CA SER A 86 -0.57 -5.30 -13.36
C SER A 86 -1.33 -5.97 -12.19
N GLN A 87 -0.93 -5.68 -10.95
CA GLN A 87 -1.48 -6.30 -9.73
C GLN A 87 -2.66 -5.52 -9.13
N VAL A 88 -2.89 -4.27 -9.53
CA VAL A 88 -3.89 -3.39 -8.89
C VAL A 88 -5.33 -3.82 -9.16
N SER A 89 -5.66 -4.13 -10.42
CA SER A 89 -7.00 -4.57 -10.82
C SER A 89 -6.98 -5.32 -12.16
N HIS A 90 -8.06 -6.03 -12.47
CA HIS A 90 -8.21 -6.69 -13.78
C HIS A 90 -8.06 -5.70 -14.95
N ARG A 91 -8.67 -4.51 -14.83
CA ARG A 91 -8.60 -3.47 -15.86
C ARG A 91 -7.17 -2.96 -16.06
N TRP A 92 -6.45 -2.70 -14.97
CA TRP A 92 -5.06 -2.25 -15.03
C TRP A 92 -4.15 -3.30 -15.66
N ARG A 93 -4.40 -4.58 -15.37
CA ARG A 93 -3.70 -5.69 -16.00
C ARG A 93 -3.92 -5.74 -17.50
N GLN A 94 -5.17 -5.61 -17.95
CA GLN A 94 -5.49 -5.57 -19.38
C GLN A 94 -4.80 -4.42 -20.10
N VAL A 95 -4.82 -3.22 -19.52
CA VAL A 95 -4.15 -2.03 -20.09
C VAL A 95 -2.64 -2.20 -20.09
N SER A 96 -2.06 -2.69 -19.00
CA SER A 96 -0.62 -2.97 -18.89
C SER A 96 -0.17 -3.97 -19.97
N HIS A 97 -0.85 -5.11 -20.11
CA HIS A 97 -0.52 -6.11 -21.14
C HIS A 97 -0.80 -5.60 -22.57
N GLY A 98 -1.82 -4.77 -22.74
CA GLY A 98 -2.17 -4.15 -24.02
C GLY A 98 -1.29 -2.97 -24.43
N THR A 99 -0.27 -2.60 -23.62
CA THR A 99 0.65 -1.50 -23.89
C THR A 99 2.07 -2.03 -24.11
N PRO A 100 2.44 -2.49 -25.32
CA PRO A 100 3.75 -3.13 -25.58
C PRO A 100 4.94 -2.25 -25.19
N ARG A 101 4.83 -0.93 -25.39
CA ARG A 101 5.89 0.03 -25.02
C ARG A 101 6.29 -0.07 -23.56
N LEU A 102 5.39 -0.48 -22.67
CA LEU A 102 5.65 -0.63 -21.24
C LEU A 102 6.62 -1.79 -20.95
N TRP A 103 6.70 -2.77 -21.85
CA TRP A 103 7.48 -4.01 -21.74
C TRP A 103 8.72 -4.04 -22.63
N ASP A 104 8.99 -2.96 -23.36
CA ASP A 104 10.10 -2.89 -24.33
C ASP A 104 11.49 -3.01 -23.67
N HIS A 105 11.56 -2.84 -22.35
CA HIS A 105 12.78 -2.99 -21.55
C HIS A 105 12.49 -3.97 -20.41
N PHE A 106 12.93 -5.23 -20.58
CA PHE A 106 12.84 -6.24 -19.52
C PHE A 106 14.17 -6.98 -19.39
N HIS A 107 14.71 -7.03 -18.17
CA HIS A 107 15.82 -7.92 -17.84
C HIS A 107 15.27 -9.13 -17.10
N LEU A 108 15.61 -10.32 -17.61
CA LEU A 108 15.38 -11.57 -16.91
C LEU A 108 16.58 -11.78 -15.98
N THR A 109 16.36 -11.55 -14.69
CA THR A 109 17.34 -11.91 -13.66
C THR A 109 17.26 -13.41 -13.44
N ASP A 110 18.25 -14.15 -13.92
CA ASP A 110 18.39 -15.55 -13.55
C ASP A 110 18.95 -15.63 -12.12
N PRO A 111 18.20 -16.15 -11.13
CA PRO A 111 18.69 -16.28 -9.76
C PRO A 111 19.92 -17.19 -9.64
N VAL A 112 20.19 -18.05 -10.63
CA VAL A 112 21.36 -18.95 -10.66
C VAL A 112 22.65 -18.22 -11.05
N VAL A 113 22.55 -17.15 -11.86
CA VAL A 113 23.72 -16.38 -12.34
C VAL A 113 24.13 -15.26 -11.35
N ASN A 114 23.24 -14.90 -10.43
CA ASN A 114 23.44 -13.76 -9.53
C ASN A 114 24.59 -13.89 -8.52
N HIS A 115 25.14 -15.08 -8.29
CA HIS A 115 26.31 -15.20 -7.39
C HIS A 115 27.60 -14.66 -8.03
N SER A 116 27.67 -14.55 -9.37
CA SER A 116 28.87 -14.05 -10.05
C SER A 116 28.81 -12.55 -10.35
N ILE A 117 27.62 -11.96 -10.50
CA ILE A 117 27.48 -10.55 -10.95
C ILE A 117 27.55 -9.57 -9.77
N MET A 118 27.08 -9.95 -8.58
CA MET A 118 27.13 -9.07 -7.40
C MET A 118 28.56 -8.90 -6.84
N GLU A 119 29.48 -9.84 -7.08
CA GLU A 119 30.89 -9.67 -6.73
C GLU A 119 31.60 -8.61 -7.57
N HIS A 120 31.26 -8.47 -8.86
CA HIS A 120 31.95 -7.51 -9.74
C HIS A 120 31.50 -6.06 -9.55
N ILE A 121 30.30 -5.82 -9.00
CA ILE A 121 29.82 -4.45 -8.73
C ILE A 121 30.38 -3.93 -7.40
N LEU A 122 30.59 -4.79 -6.40
CA LEU A 122 31.16 -4.39 -5.11
C LEU A 122 32.70 -4.21 -5.12
N GLN A 123 33.40 -4.71 -6.14
CA GLN A 123 34.86 -4.52 -6.30
C GLN A 123 35.26 -3.28 -7.11
N ARG A 124 34.28 -2.50 -7.59
CA ARG A 124 34.51 -1.25 -8.35
C ARG A 124 34.08 0.03 -7.63
N CYS A 125 33.73 -0.07 -6.34
CA CYS A 125 33.73 1.04 -5.39
C CYS A 125 34.99 0.97 -4.54
#